data_AF-A0A1R1YXC4-F1
#
_entry.id   AF-A0A1R1YXC4-F1
#
_cell.length_a   1.000
_cell.length_b   1.000
_cell.length_c   1.000
_cell.angle_alpha   90.00
_cell.angle_beta   90.00
_cell.angle_gamma   90.00
#
_symmetry.space_group_name_H-M   'P 1'
#
loop_
_entity.id
_entity.type
_entity.pdbx_description
1 polymer ?
#
loop_
_entity_poly.entity_id
_entity_poly.type
_entity_poly.pdbx_seq_one_letter_code
_entity_poly.pdbx_strand_id
1 'polypeptide(L)'
;MKGRTVGLDPRTHAVRPDLADVRLAEYVFAPHYAAPLPYRSSAPVTLREGRATNSTVLAELRSGETFEVLELAGGHAWGIAPHLGLVGYCDAGLLERVQ
;
A
#
# COMPACT_ATOMS: atom_id res chain seq x y z
N MET A 1 0.29 28.83 8.18
CA MET A 1 -0.33 27.92 9.18
C MET A 1 0.37 26.58 9.06
N LYS A 2 1.10 26.11 10.09
CA LYS A 2 1.74 24.79 10.08
C LYS A 2 0.67 23.76 10.46
N GLY A 3 0.06 23.12 9.45
CA GLY A 3 -0.81 21.97 9.70
C GLY A 3 0.00 20.93 10.48
N ARG A 4 -0.50 20.53 11.65
CA ARG A 4 0.12 19.46 12.44
C ARG A 4 -0.15 18.17 11.67
N THR A 5 0.78 17.77 10.80
CA THR A 5 0.80 16.39 10.32
C THR A 5 0.89 15.54 11.59
N VAL A 6 -0.19 14.85 11.94
CA VAL A 6 -0.12 13.78 12.93
C VAL A 6 0.96 12.85 12.39
N GLY A 7 1.96 12.50 13.20
CA GLY A 7 3.04 11.61 12.78
C GLY A 7 2.47 10.21 12.53
N LEU A 8 1.80 10.02 11.39
CA LEU A 8 1.26 8.74 10.97
C LEU A 8 2.44 7.85 10.60
N ASP A 9 2.43 6.62 11.13
CA ASP A 9 3.41 5.62 10.76
C ASP A 9 3.11 5.16 9.31
N PRO A 10 4.02 5.39 8.35
CA PRO A 10 3.82 5.02 6.94
C PRO A 10 3.74 3.50 6.73
N ARG A 11 4.06 2.68 7.74
CA ARG A 11 3.90 1.22 7.69
C ARG A 11 2.47 0.78 7.98
N THR A 12 1.65 1.65 8.56
CA THR A 12 0.24 1.33 8.93
C THR A 12 -0.76 2.28 8.28
N HIS A 13 -0.30 3.43 7.80
CA HIS A 13 -1.10 4.41 7.05
C HIS A 13 -0.51 4.56 5.66
N ALA A 14 -1.35 4.42 4.62
CA ALA A 14 -0.90 4.48 3.24
C ALA A 14 -0.57 5.94 2.84
N VAL A 15 0.59 6.41 3.29
CA VAL A 15 1.12 7.75 3.04
C VAL A 15 2.62 7.68 2.71
N ARG A 16 2.99 8.35 1.62
CA ARG A 16 4.36 8.64 1.19
C ARG A 16 4.46 10.10 0.73
N PRO A 17 5.67 10.67 0.56
CA PRO A 17 5.81 12.09 0.26
C PRO A 17 5.06 12.59 -0.99
N ASP A 18 4.81 11.71 -1.96
CA ASP A 18 4.17 11.99 -3.25
C ASP A 18 2.69 11.56 -3.32
N LEU A 19 2.28 10.56 -2.53
CA LEU A 19 0.97 9.89 -2.65
C LEU A 19 0.41 9.49 -1.28
N ALA A 20 -0.88 9.71 -1.08
CA ALA A 20 -1.61 9.19 0.08
C ALA A 20 -2.94 8.54 -0.32
N ASP A 21 -3.46 7.67 0.55
CA ASP A 21 -4.85 7.24 0.50
C ASP A 21 -5.77 8.47 0.66
N VAL A 22 -6.77 8.59 -0.21
CA VAL A 22 -7.80 9.64 -0.13
C VAL A 22 -8.54 9.64 1.22
N ARG A 23 -8.63 8.48 1.89
CA ARG A 23 -9.19 8.35 3.24
C ARG A 23 -8.39 9.14 4.29
N LEU A 24 -7.15 9.53 3.99
CA LEU A 24 -6.27 10.30 4.87
C LEU A 24 -6.28 11.82 4.59
N ALA A 25 -7.07 12.29 3.62
CA ALA A 25 -7.01 13.69 3.15
C ALA A 25 -7.34 14.74 4.23
N GLU A 26 -8.04 14.37 5.31
CA GLU A 26 -8.29 15.26 6.45
C GLU A 26 -7.14 15.29 7.47
N TYR A 27 -6.19 14.35 7.38
CA TYR A 27 -5.13 14.14 8.38
C TYR A 27 -3.72 14.49 7.86
N VAL A 28 -3.48 14.38 6.55
CA VAL A 28 -2.19 14.64 5.92
C VAL A 28 -2.33 15.58 4.73
N PHE A 29 -1.21 16.13 4.28
CA PHE A 29 -1.11 16.84 3.02
C PHE A 29 -0.19 16.06 2.09
N ALA A 30 -0.72 15.54 0.97
CA ALA A 30 0.03 14.92 -0.11
C ALA A 30 -0.24 15.63 -1.44
N PRO A 31 0.74 15.69 -2.37
CA PRO A 31 0.52 16.22 -3.72
C PRO A 31 -0.56 15.45 -4.50
N HIS A 32 -0.67 14.15 -4.27
CA HIS A 32 -1.65 13.28 -4.89
C HIS A 32 -2.37 12.40 -3.87
N TYR A 33 -3.66 12.17 -4.13
CA TYR A 33 -4.48 11.21 -3.41
C TYR A 33 -5.01 10.14 -4.36
N ALA A 34 -4.98 8.89 -3.92
CA ALA A 34 -5.56 7.77 -4.65
C ALA A 34 -6.67 7.11 -3.82
N ALA A 35 -7.75 6.75 -4.49
CA ALA A 35 -8.74 5.85 -3.92
C ALA A 35 -8.18 4.41 -3.97
N PRO A 36 -8.18 3.67 -2.86
CA PRO A 36 -7.70 2.29 -2.83
C PRO A 36 -8.60 1.40 -3.70
N LEU A 37 -7.97 0.58 -4.55
CA LEU A 37 -8.66 -0.39 -5.41
C LEU A 37 -8.45 -1.80 -4.86
N PRO A 38 -9.52 -2.59 -4.62
CA PRO A 38 -9.38 -3.93 -4.07
C PRO A 38 -8.85 -4.92 -5.12
N TYR A 39 -7.78 -5.61 -4.75
CA TYR A 39 -7.22 -6.75 -5.45
C TYR A 39 -7.20 -7.97 -4.53
N ARG A 40 -7.11 -9.16 -5.12
CA ARG A 40 -6.83 -10.41 -4.43
C ARG A 40 -5.50 -10.97 -4.90
N SER A 41 -4.74 -11.54 -3.97
CA SER A 41 -3.54 -12.30 -4.32
C SER A 41 -3.93 -13.60 -5.02
N SER A 42 -3.28 -13.92 -6.14
CA SER A 42 -3.48 -15.20 -6.84
C SER A 42 -2.61 -16.32 -6.25
N ALA A 43 -1.52 -15.98 -5.59
CA ALA A 43 -0.59 -16.87 -4.88
C ALA A 43 -0.10 -16.22 -3.58
N PRO A 44 0.71 -16.88 -2.73
CA PRO A 44 1.39 -16.20 -1.64
C PRO A 44 2.26 -15.04 -2.16
N VAL A 45 2.19 -13.87 -1.51
CA VAL A 45 2.89 -12.66 -1.96
C VAL A 45 3.65 -12.02 -0.81
N THR A 46 4.95 -11.81 -0.98
CA THR A 46 5.78 -11.09 -0.01
C THR A 46 5.46 -9.59 -0.02
N LEU A 47 5.11 -9.04 1.13
CA LEU A 47 4.96 -7.61 1.36
C LEU A 47 6.28 -7.03 1.89
N ARG A 48 6.75 -5.94 1.27
CA ARG A 48 8.05 -5.32 1.57
C ARG A 48 7.90 -3.84 1.91
N GLU A 49 8.86 -3.32 2.68
CA GLU A 49 8.89 -1.90 3.04
C GLU A 49 9.21 -0.99 1.84
N GLY A 50 10.06 -1.46 0.92
CA GLY A 50 10.43 -0.76 -0.30
C GLY A 50 10.25 -1.62 -1.55
N ARG A 51 10.33 -0.97 -2.72
CA ARG A 51 10.18 -1.64 -4.04
C ARG A 51 11.22 -2.71 -4.32
N ALA A 52 12.44 -2.55 -3.81
CA ALA A 52 13.55 -3.43 -4.12
C ALA A 52 13.31 -4.85 -3.57
N THR A 53 13.69 -5.87 -4.33
CA THR A 53 13.52 -7.28 -3.93
C THR A 53 14.34 -7.69 -2.72
N ASN A 54 15.39 -6.93 -2.38
CA ASN A 54 16.18 -7.09 -1.16
C ASN A 54 15.72 -6.19 0.00
N SER A 55 14.63 -5.44 -0.17
CA SER A 55 14.05 -4.64 0.90
C SER A 55 13.48 -5.52 2.01
N THR A 56 13.46 -4.99 3.23
CA THR A 56 12.88 -5.60 4.42
C THR A 56 11.52 -6.21 4.13
N VAL A 57 11.39 -7.49 4.44
CA VAL A 57 10.11 -8.20 4.40
C VAL A 57 9.30 -7.79 5.62
N LEU A 58 8.09 -7.30 5.39
CA LEU A 58 7.15 -6.93 6.45
C LEU A 58 6.25 -8.11 6.83
N ALA A 59 5.74 -8.81 5.82
CA ALA A 59 4.84 -9.95 5.98
C ALA A 59 4.70 -10.74 4.67
N GLU A 60 3.89 -11.79 4.70
CA GLU A 60 3.43 -12.51 3.52
C GLU A 60 1.90 -12.51 3.50
N LEU A 61 1.33 -12.16 2.35
CA LEU A 61 -0.10 -12.34 2.07
C LEU A 61 -0.33 -13.78 1.62
N ARG A 62 -1.35 -14.42 2.18
CA ARG A 62 -1.78 -15.75 1.70
C ARG A 62 -2.50 -15.61 0.36
N SER A 63 -2.54 -16.68 -0.43
CA SER A 63 -3.36 -16.71 -1.64
C SER A 63 -4.84 -16.42 -1.32
N GLY A 64 -5.47 -15.57 -2.13
CA GLY A 64 -6.85 -15.12 -1.99
C GLY A 64 -7.05 -13.93 -1.04
N GLU A 65 -6.02 -13.51 -0.29
CA GLU A 65 -6.11 -12.35 0.60
C GLU A 65 -6.24 -11.04 -0.18
N THR A 66 -6.93 -10.09 0.44
CA THR A 66 -7.16 -8.78 -0.15
C THR A 66 -5.94 -7.88 0.03
N PHE A 67 -5.59 -7.18 -1.04
CA PHE A 67 -4.65 -6.07 -1.04
C PHE A 67 -5.32 -4.88 -1.71
N GLU A 68 -5.37 -3.75 -1.02
CA GLU A 68 -5.91 -2.50 -1.55
C GLU A 68 -4.78 -1.71 -2.22
N VAL A 69 -4.78 -1.69 -3.55
CA VAL A 69 -3.76 -1.06 -4.38
C VAL A 69 -4.02 0.44 -4.50
N LEU A 70 -3.00 1.26 -4.24
CA LEU A 70 -3.01 2.70 -4.47
C LEU A 70 -2.16 3.12 -5.68
N GLU A 71 -1.14 2.34 -6.03
CA GLU A 71 -0.33 2.59 -7.21
C GLU A 71 0.17 1.28 -7.84
N LEU A 72 0.16 1.22 -9.16
CA LEU A 72 0.81 0.19 -9.98
C LEU A 72 1.87 0.85 -10.84
N ALA A 73 3.13 0.49 -10.64
CA ALA A 73 4.23 1.05 -11.41
C ALA A 73 5.44 0.10 -11.45
N GLY A 74 5.96 -0.14 -12.67
CA GLY A 74 7.17 -0.94 -12.88
C GLY A 74 7.06 -2.38 -12.40
N GLY A 75 5.89 -3.01 -12.52
CA GLY A 75 5.64 -4.37 -12.03
C GLY A 75 5.38 -4.49 -10.52
N HIS A 76 5.40 -3.37 -9.79
CA HIS A 76 5.11 -3.35 -8.36
C HIS A 76 3.75 -2.74 -8.09
N ALA A 77 3.07 -3.29 -7.09
CA ALA A 77 1.93 -2.65 -6.45
C ALA A 77 2.39 -2.03 -5.13
N TRP A 78 1.91 -0.82 -4.84
CA TRP A 78 2.00 -0.22 -3.51
C TRP A 78 0.61 0.00 -2.96
N GLY A 79 0.42 -0.32 -1.69
CA GLY A 79 -0.89 -0.28 -1.09
C GLY A 79 -0.91 -0.79 0.35
N ILE A 80 -2.12 -1.13 0.80
CA ILE A 80 -2.36 -1.63 2.15
C ILE A 80 -2.91 -3.06 2.09
N ALA A 81 -2.43 -3.91 2.98
CA ALA A 81 -2.96 -5.23 3.29
C ALA A 81 -3.92 -5.10 4.48
N PRO A 82 -5.25 -4.98 4.27
CA PRO A 82 -6.16 -4.60 5.35
C PRO A 82 -6.21 -5.64 6.47
N HIS A 83 -6.04 -6.92 6.14
CA HIS A 83 -6.03 -8.00 7.14
C HIS A 83 -4.82 -7.95 8.07
N LEU A 84 -3.70 -7.42 7.59
CA LEU A 84 -2.46 -7.29 8.35
C LEU A 84 -2.30 -5.89 8.97
N GLY A 85 -3.07 -4.90 8.50
CA GLY A 85 -2.89 -3.50 8.88
C GLY A 85 -1.54 -2.91 8.42
N LEU A 86 -0.95 -3.48 7.37
CA LEU A 86 0.38 -3.13 6.89
C LEU A 86 0.35 -2.51 5.50
N VAL A 87 1.16 -1.49 5.31
CA VAL A 87 1.40 -0.79 4.04
C VAL A 87 2.74 -1.23 3.49
N GLY A 88 2.79 -1.45 2.19
CA GLY A 88 4.05 -1.83 1.55
C GLY A 88 3.94 -2.07 0.06
N TYR A 89 5.01 -2.64 -0.46
CA TYR A 89 5.17 -3.02 -1.85
C TYR A 89 5.07 -4.52 -2.03
N CYS A 90 4.48 -4.95 -3.13
CA CYS A 90 4.46 -6.33 -3.54
C CYS A 90 4.50 -6.48 -5.07
N ASP A 91 4.64 -7.71 -5.54
CA ASP A 91 4.59 -8.03 -6.97
C ASP A 91 3.16 -7.83 -7.51
N ALA A 92 2.99 -6.93 -8.47
CA ALA A 92 1.69 -6.68 -9.09
C ALA A 92 1.21 -7.84 -9.97
N GLY A 93 2.13 -8.66 -10.50
CA GLY A 93 1.80 -9.83 -11.31
C GLY A 93 1.11 -10.95 -10.52
N LEU A 94 1.17 -10.90 -9.19
CA LEU A 94 0.50 -11.83 -8.28
C LEU A 94 -0.83 -11.28 -7.74
N LEU A 95 -1.31 -10.15 -8.27
CA LEU A 95 -2.56 -9.53 -7.86
C LEU A 95 -3.57 -9.52 -9.00
N GLU A 96 -4.80 -9.90 -8.67
CA GLU A 96 -5.94 -9.89 -9.58
C GLU A 96 -6.99 -8.89 -9.09
N ARG A 97 -7.47 -8.03 -9.99
CA ARG A 97 -8.47 -7.03 -9.63
C ARG A 97 -9.79 -7.73 -9.32
N VAL A 98 -10.40 -7.38 -8.18
CA VAL A 98 -11.75 -7.84 -7.88
C VAL A 98 -12.72 -7.11 -8.80
N GLN A 99 -13.46 -7.87 -9.62
CA GLN A 99 -14.52 -7.34 -10.49
C GLN A 99 -15.75 -6.92 -9.70
#